data_AF-A0A382VQC7-F1
#
_entry.id   AF-A0A382VQC7-F1
#
_cell.length_a   1.000
_cell.length_b   1.000
_cell.length_c   1.000
_cell.angle_alpha   90.00
_cell.angle_beta   90.00
_cell.angle_gamma   90.00
#
_symmetry.space_group_name_H-M   'P 1'
#
loop_
_entity.id
_entity.type
_entity.pdbx_description
1 polymer ?
#
loop_
_entity_poly.entity_id
_entity_poly.type
_entity_poly.pdbx_seq_one_letter_code
_entity_poly.pdbx_strand_id
1 'polypeptide(L)' 'MNVTDALNTVTSAAKGVVGLGLSLVIVALVVDILFPGTTGIVTSVSALVSSFTSQGLVGLVT' A
#
# COMPACT_ATOMS: atom_id res chain seq x y z
N MET A 1 13.94 31.17 3.54
CA MET A 1 13.44 29.89 3.00
C MET A 1 12.12 30.16 2.32
N ASN A 2 12.02 29.88 1.03
CA ASN A 2 10.77 30.01 0.29
C ASN A 2 9.83 28.86 0.70
N VAL A 3 8.53 29.12 0.80
CA VAL A 3 7.53 28.10 1.18
C VAL A 3 7.58 26.91 0.20
N THR A 4 7.90 27.17 -1.06
CA THR A 4 8.13 26.15 -2.09
C THR A 4 9.25 25.17 -1.73
N ASP A 5 10.37 25.64 -1.18
CA ASP A 5 11.49 24.75 -0.81
C ASP A 5 11.15 23.88 0.40
N ALA A 6 10.41 24.44 1.37
CA ALA A 6 9.89 23.70 2.51
C ALA A 6 8.89 22.61 2.06
N LEU A 7 7.97 22.94 1.15
CA LEU A 7 7.02 21.98 0.60
C LEU A 7 7.70 20.87 -0.21
N ASN A 8 8.74 21.19 -0.98
CA ASN A 8 9.52 20.21 -1.73
C ASN A 8 10.30 19.24 -0.81
N THR A 9 10.82 19.76 0.31
CA THR A 9 11.52 18.96 1.32
C THR A 9 10.57 18.02 2.03
N VAL A 10 9.41 18.53 2.48
CA VAL A 10 8.36 17.70 3.10
C VAL A 10 7.84 16.66 2.12
N THR A 11 7.65 17.02 0.86
CA THR A 11 7.22 16.07 -0.18
C THR A 11 8.26 14.97 -0.42
N SER A 12 9.56 15.30 -0.43
CA SER A 12 10.61 14.28 -0.58
C SER A 12 10.69 13.36 0.63
N ALA A 13 10.58 13.91 1.84
CA ALA A 13 10.53 13.11 3.07
C ALA A 13 9.31 12.18 3.09
N ALA A 14 8.13 12.70 2.72
CA ALA A 14 6.90 11.91 2.61
C ALA A 14 7.05 10.79 1.57
N LYS A 15 7.63 11.06 0.40
CA LYS A 15 7.92 10.04 -0.61
C LYS A 15 8.85 8.95 -0.08
N GLY A 16 9.89 9.33 0.67
CA GLY A 16 10.78 8.38 1.33
C GLY A 16 10.04 7.46 2.30
N VAL A 17 9.22 8.03 3.18
CA VAL A 17 8.42 7.26 4.16
C VAL A 17 7.41 6.35 3.46
N VAL A 18 6.74 6.82 2.41
CA VAL A 18 5.80 6.01 1.62
C VAL A 18 6.53 4.84 0.94
N GLY A 19 7.73 5.06 0.40
CA GLY A 19 8.55 4.00 -0.20
C GLY A 19 8.94 2.92 0.80
N LEU A 20 9.34 3.31 2.01
CA LEU A 20 9.62 2.36 3.10
C LEU A 20 8.36 1.62 3.53
N GLY A 21 7.24 2.34 3.70
CA GLY A 21 5.94 1.76 4.04
C GLY A 21 5.50 0.70 3.03
N LEU A 22 5.63 0.97 1.73
CA LEU A 22 5.31 -0.02 0.69
C LEU A 22 6.18 -1.27 0.79
N SER A 23 7.49 -1.11 1.03
CA SER A 23 8.40 -2.24 1.20
C SER A 23 8.02 -3.09 2.42
N LEU A 24 7.68 -2.45 3.55
CA LEU A 24 7.20 -3.15 4.75
C LEU A 24 5.86 -3.86 4.52
N VAL A 25 4.94 -3.28 3.75
CA VAL A 25 3.67 -3.94 3.40
C VAL A 25 3.92 -5.23 2.63
N ILE A 26 4.83 -5.23 1.65
CA ILE A 26 5.18 -6.45 0.90
C ILE A 26 5.77 -7.51 1.83
N VAL A 27 6.70 -7.13 2.72
CA VAL A 27 7.27 -8.05 3.71
C VAL A 27 6.19 -8.60 4.63
N ALA A 28 5.30 -7.75 5.14
CA ALA A 28 4.21 -8.15 6.02
C ALA A 28 3.22 -9.10 5.32
N LEU A 29 3.04 -8.95 4.00
CA LEU A 29 2.22 -9.81 3.15
C LEU A 29 2.86 -11.19 2.97
N VAL A 30 4.18 -11.23 2.74
CA VAL A 30 4.94 -12.50 2.71
C VAL A 30 4.89 -13.19 4.07
N VAL A 31 5.07 -12.46 5.17
CA VAL A 31 4.97 -12.99 6.53
C VAL A 31 3.59 -13.57 6.80
N ASP A 32 2.51 -12.90 6.38
CA ASP A 32 1.14 -13.40 6.55
C ASP A 32 0.86 -14.66 5.71
N ILE A 33 1.55 -14.85 4.58
CA ILE A 33 1.46 -16.09 3.79
C ILE A 33 2.18 -17.25 4.50
N LEU A 34 3.38 -16.99 5.04
CA LEU A 34 4.18 -18.01 5.72
C LEU A 34 3.67 -18.32 7.14
N PHE A 35 3.11 -17.33 7.82
CA PHE A 35 2.57 -17.39 9.17
C PHE A 35 1.18 -16.74 9.20
N PRO A 36 0.14 -17.51 8.80
CA PRO A 36 -1.21 -16.98 8.61
C PRO A 36 -1.78 -16.37 9.88
N GLY A 37 -2.32 -15.15 9.75
CA GLY A 37 -3.03 -14.45 10.81
C GLY A 37 -2.14 -13.61 11.73
N THR A 38 -0.85 -13.47 11.42
CA THR A 38 0.09 -12.68 12.23
C THR A 38 0.02 -11.18 11.96
N THR A 39 -0.26 -10.78 10.71
CA THR A 39 -0.39 -9.36 10.34
C THR A 39 -1.78 -9.02 9.82
N GLY A 40 -2.54 -9.99 9.31
CA GLY A 40 -3.90 -9.77 8.76
C GLY A 40 -3.91 -8.86 7.52
N ILE A 41 -2.75 -8.64 6.91
CA ILE A 41 -2.55 -7.82 5.72
C ILE A 41 -3.21 -8.48 4.51
N VAL A 42 -3.16 -9.81 4.39
CA VAL A 42 -3.76 -10.54 3.25
C VAL A 42 -5.27 -10.35 3.23
N THR A 43 -5.94 -10.39 4.39
CA THR A 43 -7.38 -10.11 4.49
C THR A 43 -7.70 -8.67 4.05
N SER A 44 -6.90 -7.69 4.49
CA SER A 44 -7.08 -6.29 4.11
C SER A 44 -6.88 -6.05 2.61
N VAL A 45 -5.87 -6.69 2.00
CA VAL A 45 -5.61 -6.62 0.56
C VAL A 45 -6.72 -7.35 -0.22
N SER A 46 -7.20 -8.49 0.25
CA SER A 46 -8.31 -9.20 -0.38
C SER A 46 -9.61 -8.39 -0.37
N ALA A 47 -9.89 -7.64 0.70
CA ALA A 47 -11.04 -6.75 0.78
C ALA A 47 -10.91 -5.55 -0.17
N LEU A 48 -9.69 -5.03 -0.34
CA LEU A 48 -9.40 -3.97 -1.31
C LEU A 48 -9.60 -4.46 -2.75
N VAL A 49 -9.03 -5.62 -3.09
CA VAL A 49 -9.23 -6.25 -4.40
C VAL A 49 -10.71 -6.55 -4.64
N SER A 50 -11.40 -7.11 -3.64
CA SER A 50 -12.84 -7.36 -3.72
C SER A 50 -13.65 -6.08 -3.90
N SER A 51 -13.19 -4.94 -3.38
CA SER A 51 -13.83 -3.63 -3.61
C SER A 51 -13.66 -3.17 -5.07
N PHE A 52 -12.52 -3.43 -5.70
CA PHE A 52 -12.33 -3.19 -7.14
C PHE A 52 -13.14 -4.16 -8.00
N THR A 53 -13.25 -5.43 -7.60
CA THR A 53 -14.12 -6.43 -8.24
C THR A 53 -15.59 -6.03 -8.14
N SER A 54 -16.04 -5.64 -6.96
CA SER A 54 -17.44 -5.27 -6.71
C SER A 54 -17.84 -3.96 -7.39
N GLN A 55 -16.89 -3.05 -7.65
CA GLN A 55 -17.13 -1.83 -8.43
C GLN A 55 -16.95 -2.03 -9.94
N GLY A 56 -16.85 -3.28 -10.42
CA GLY A 56 -16.97 -3.62 -11.85
C GLY A 56 -15.70 -3.50 -12.69
N LEU A 57 -14.55 -3.19 -12.07
CA LEU A 57 -13.26 -3.04 -12.80
C LEU A 57 -12.66 -4.38 -13.26
N VAL A 58 -13.08 -5.50 -12.65
CA VAL A 58 -12.53 -6.83 -12.96
C VAL A 58 -13.20 -7.46 -14.19
N GLY A 59 -14.35 -6.94 -14.63
CA GLY A 59 -15.02 -7.37 -15.87
C GLY A 59 -14.34 -6.88 -17.16
N LEU A 60 -13.30 -6.05 -17.08
CA LEU A 60 -12.58 -5.52 -18.24
C LEU A 60 -11.36 -6.37 -18.67
N VAL A 61 -11.03 -7.42 -17.90
CA VAL A 61 -9.94 -8.37 -18.18
C VAL A 61 -10.52 -9.79 -18.33
N THR A 62 -11.47 -9.94 -19.24
CA THR A 62 -11.89 -11.20 -19.85
C THR A 62 -12.22 -10.90 -21.30
#